data_AF-A0A2A4RST1-F1
#
_entry.id   AF-A0A2A4RST1-F1
#
_cell.length_a   1.000
_cell.length_b   1.000
_cell.length_c   1.000
_cell.angle_alpha   90.00
_cell.angle_beta   90.00
_cell.angle_gamma   90.00
#
_symmetry.space_group_name_H-M   'P 1'
#
loop_
_entity.id
_entity.type
_entity.pdbx_description
1 polymer ?
#
loop_
_entity_poly.entity_id
_entity_poly.type
_entity_poly.pdbx_seq_one_letter_code
_entity_poly.pdbx_strand_id
1 'polypeptide(L)'
;MENKLTEKIIGAAIEVHRTLGPGLLESAYQECLLFELKSHGLKVEKEKALPIIYKDIKLDHGYRIDLLVENKIVIELKTVESLTDVHTAQVLTYLKLGNYPIGLLINFHTKLLKNGLKRYINTPL
;
A
#
# COMPACT_ATOMS: atom_id res chain seq x y z
N MET A 1 -5.14 0.44 17.87
CA MET A 1 -3.67 0.27 17.78
C MET A 1 -3.20 0.56 16.37
N GLU A 2 -4.02 0.23 15.36
CA GLU A 2 -3.69 0.46 13.95
C GLU A 2 -3.56 1.94 13.59
N ASN A 3 -4.27 2.87 14.24
CA ASN A 3 -4.13 4.32 13.96
C ASN A 3 -2.68 4.81 14.11
N LYS A 4 -2.00 4.44 15.19
CA LYS A 4 -0.59 4.80 15.41
C LYS A 4 0.33 4.19 14.35
N LEU A 5 0.04 2.95 13.92
CA LEU A 5 0.80 2.30 12.87
C LEU A 5 0.58 2.97 11.52
N THR A 6 -0.66 3.33 11.16
CA THR A 6 -0.95 4.10 9.95
C THR A 6 -0.29 5.47 9.98
N GLU A 7 -0.31 6.19 11.11
CA GLU A 7 0.37 7.48 11.24
C GLU A 7 1.88 7.35 11.00
N LYS A 8 2.50 6.30 11.55
CA LYS A 8 3.92 6.01 11.35
C LYS A 8 4.24 5.70 9.88
N ILE A 9 3.42 4.89 9.21
CA ILE A 9 3.57 4.59 7.78
C ILE A 9 3.41 5.85 6.92
N ILE A 10 2.41 6.68 7.23
CA ILE A 10 2.16 7.93 6.51
C ILE A 10 3.32 8.90 6.71
N GLY A 11 3.86 9.00 7.93
CA GLY A 11 5.06 9.78 8.22
C GLY A 11 6.25 9.34 7.38
N ALA A 12 6.50 8.03 7.28
CA ALA A 12 7.55 7.47 6.43
C ALA A 12 7.35 7.81 4.94
N ALA A 13 6.12 7.69 4.43
CA ALA A 13 5.81 8.05 3.05
C ALA A 13 6.02 9.56 2.79
N ILE A 14 5.65 10.43 3.74
CA ILE A 14 5.89 11.87 3.69
C ILE A 14 7.40 12.17 3.66
N GLU A 15 8.21 11.46 4.47
CA GLU A 15 9.67 11.62 4.47
C GLU A 15 10.28 11.33 3.09
N VAL A 16 9.88 10.20 2.49
CA VAL A 16 10.31 9.81 1.13
C VAL A 16 9.91 10.87 0.12
N HIS A 17 8.65 11.33 0.13
CA HIS A 17 8.16 12.35 -0.80
C HIS A 17 8.85 13.70 -0.62
N ARG A 18 9.10 14.12 0.63
CA ARG A 18 9.82 15.36 0.95
C ARG A 18 11.26 15.34 0.47
N THR A 19 11.92 14.19 0.60
CA THR A 19 13.33 14.03 0.23
C THR A 19 13.53 13.97 -1.28
N LEU A 20 12.67 13.26 -2.00
CA LEU A 20 12.86 12.96 -3.42
C LEU A 20 12.01 13.83 -4.36
N GLY A 21 10.95 14.44 -3.83
CA GLY A 21 9.94 15.12 -4.64
C GLY A 21 9.15 14.13 -5.52
N PRO A 22 8.17 14.63 -6.31
CA PRO A 22 7.47 13.85 -7.32
C PRO A 22 8.32 13.67 -8.58
N GLY A 23 8.05 12.60 -9.35
CA GLY A 23 8.62 12.39 -10.69
C GLY A 23 9.40 11.09 -10.88
N LEU A 24 9.57 10.29 -9.82
CA LEU A 24 10.19 8.97 -9.93
C LEU A 24 9.18 7.90 -10.36
N LEU A 25 9.70 6.74 -10.76
CA LEU A 25 8.91 5.55 -11.02
C LEU A 25 8.30 5.02 -9.71
N GLU A 26 7.14 4.39 -9.81
CA GLU A 26 6.44 3.71 -8.70
C GLU A 26 7.36 2.73 -7.96
N SER A 27 8.15 1.93 -8.69
CA SER A 27 9.11 0.99 -8.11
C SER A 27 10.20 1.66 -7.28
N ALA A 28 10.65 2.86 -7.66
CA ALA A 28 11.64 3.60 -6.88
C ALA A 28 11.05 4.05 -5.54
N TYR A 29 9.81 4.59 -5.53
CA TYR A 29 9.14 4.92 -4.27
C TYR A 29 8.85 3.69 -3.41
N GLN A 30 8.56 2.54 -4.01
CA GLN A 30 8.38 1.28 -3.29
C GLN A 30 9.64 0.87 -2.53
N GLU A 31 10.82 0.92 -3.17
CA GLU A 31 12.09 0.60 -2.50
C GLU A 31 12.42 1.60 -1.40
N CYS A 32 12.22 2.90 -1.64
CA CYS A 32 12.47 3.94 -0.64
C CYS A 32 11.55 3.80 0.58
N LEU A 33 10.26 3.57 0.35
CA LEU A 33 9.30 3.38 1.44
C LEU A 33 9.58 2.06 2.19
N LEU A 34 9.93 0.99 1.48
CA LEU A 34 10.35 -0.26 2.12
C LEU A 34 11.56 -0.04 3.05
N PHE A 35 12.57 0.69 2.59
CA PHE A 35 13.75 1.02 3.40
C PHE A 35 13.36 1.82 4.65
N GLU A 36 12.58 2.89 4.49
CA GLU A 36 12.15 3.75 5.60
C GLU A 36 11.34 2.95 6.63
N LEU A 37 10.34 2.18 6.19
CA LEU A 37 9.53 1.38 7.12
C LEU A 37 10.37 0.35 7.90
N LYS A 38 11.37 -0.27 7.24
CA LYS A 38 12.31 -1.20 7.90
C LYS A 38 13.27 -0.51 8.86
N SER A 39 13.77 0.69 8.54
CA SER A 39 14.63 1.46 9.45
C SER A 39 13.89 1.85 10.73
N HIS A 40 12.57 2.05 10.61
CA HIS A 40 11.63 2.22 11.71
C HIS A 40 11.31 0.93 12.50
N GLY A 41 11.93 -0.19 12.16
CA GLY A 41 11.78 -1.48 12.85
C GLY A 41 10.49 -2.24 12.52
N LEU A 42 9.79 -1.87 11.44
CA LEU A 42 8.55 -2.55 11.05
C LEU A 42 8.84 -3.80 10.20
N LYS A 43 8.04 -4.85 10.41
CA LYS A 43 8.01 -6.02 9.53
C LYS A 43 7.26 -5.66 8.25
N VAL A 44 7.94 -5.75 7.10
CA VAL A 44 7.37 -5.44 5.78
C VAL A 44 7.66 -6.57 4.81
N GLU A 45 6.60 -7.10 4.19
CA GLU A 45 6.67 -8.02 3.05
C GLU A 45 6.46 -7.20 1.76
N LYS A 46 7.40 -7.26 0.82
CA LYS A 46 7.30 -6.60 -0.49
C LYS A 46 6.77 -7.57 -1.54
N GLU A 47 5.91 -7.07 -2.43
CA GLU A 47 5.30 -7.83 -3.53
C GLU A 47 4.65 -9.14 -3.08
N LYS A 48 3.94 -9.10 -1.95
CA LYS A 48 3.34 -10.30 -1.35
C LYS A 48 2.29 -10.86 -2.29
N ALA A 49 2.51 -12.09 -2.76
CA ALA A 49 1.54 -12.80 -3.57
C ALA A 49 0.23 -13.01 -2.79
N LEU A 50 -0.89 -12.68 -3.44
CA LEU A 50 -2.23 -12.89 -2.91
C LEU A 50 -2.97 -13.83 -3.87
N PRO A 51 -2.98 -15.14 -3.57
CA PRO A 51 -3.58 -16.12 -4.46
C PRO A 51 -5.09 -15.92 -4.54
N ILE A 52 -5.65 -16.14 -5.73
CA ILE A 52 -7.10 -16.22 -5.92
C ILE A 52 -7.51 -17.66 -6.16
N ILE A 53 -8.68 -18.04 -5.66
CA ILE A 53 -9.29 -19.33 -5.93
C ILE A 53 -10.39 -19.09 -6.97
N TYR A 54 -10.19 -19.63 -8.18
CA TYR A 54 -11.20 -19.66 -9.22
C TYR A 54 -11.68 -21.10 -9.40
N LYS A 55 -12.87 -21.41 -8.86
CA LYS A 55 -13.37 -22.79 -8.71
C LYS A 55 -12.37 -23.62 -7.89
N ASP A 56 -11.82 -24.67 -8.47
CA ASP A 56 -10.83 -25.54 -7.82
C ASP A 56 -9.39 -25.17 -8.18
N ILE A 57 -9.18 -24.11 -8.96
CA ILE A 57 -7.85 -23.68 -9.40
C ILE A 57 -7.36 -22.54 -8.50
N LYS A 58 -6.23 -22.78 -7.83
CA LYS A 58 -5.48 -21.75 -7.12
C LYS A 58 -4.55 -21.03 -8.10
N LEU A 59 -4.78 -19.75 -8.31
CA LEU A 59 -3.94 -18.90 -9.14
C LEU A 59 -3.01 -18.09 -8.23
N ASP A 60 -1.78 -18.54 -8.08
CA ASP A 60 -0.78 -17.92 -7.19
C ASP A 60 -0.27 -16.57 -7.69
N HIS A 61 -0.59 -16.17 -8.92
CA HIS A 61 -0.10 -14.92 -9.55
C HIS A 61 -1.24 -13.96 -9.88
N GLY A 62 -2.44 -14.17 -9.33
CA GLY A 62 -3.60 -13.31 -9.62
C GLY A 62 -3.43 -11.88 -9.12
N TYR A 63 -2.81 -11.70 -7.96
CA TYR A 63 -2.55 -10.39 -7.36
C TYR A 63 -1.25 -10.36 -6.56
N ARG A 64 -0.66 -9.17 -6.44
CA ARG A 64 0.50 -8.88 -5.60
C ARG A 64 0.26 -7.57 -4.85
N ILE A 65 0.40 -7.62 -3.54
CA ILE A 65 0.37 -6.43 -2.69
C ILE A 65 1.76 -5.79 -2.73
N ASP A 66 1.86 -4.50 -3.03
CA ASP A 66 3.14 -3.79 -3.08
C ASP A 66 3.91 -3.93 -1.78
N LEU A 67 3.31 -3.53 -0.66
CA LEU A 67 3.88 -3.71 0.68
C LEU A 67 2.79 -4.13 1.67
N LEU A 68 3.06 -5.18 2.44
CA LEU A 68 2.26 -5.56 3.60
C LEU A 68 3.05 -5.33 4.88
N VAL A 69 2.54 -4.46 5.74
CA VAL A 69 3.20 -4.05 6.99
C VAL A 69 2.53 -4.74 8.17
N GLU A 70 3.34 -5.34 9.05
CA GLU A 70 2.93 -6.01 10.29
C GLU A 70 1.82 -7.06 10.11
N ASN A 71 1.73 -7.66 8.91
CA ASN A 71 0.64 -8.55 8.50
C ASN A 71 -0.77 -7.96 8.72
N LYS A 72 -0.91 -6.63 8.62
CA LYS A 72 -2.14 -5.90 8.98
C LYS A 72 -2.49 -4.77 8.00
N ILE A 73 -1.50 -4.05 7.50
CA ILE A 73 -1.75 -2.86 6.67
C ILE A 73 -1.22 -3.12 5.26
N VAL A 74 -2.14 -3.13 4.30
CA VAL A 74 -1.84 -3.16 2.88
C VAL A 74 -1.48 -1.74 2.44
N ILE A 75 -0.37 -1.59 1.73
CA ILE A 75 0.00 -0.37 1.03
C ILE A 75 0.01 -0.69 -0.47
N GLU A 76 -0.67 0.13 -1.24
CA GLU A 76 -0.64 0.15 -2.70
C GLU A 76 -0.10 1.52 -3.14
N LEU A 77 0.93 1.52 -3.96
CA LEU A 77 1.58 2.73 -4.43
C LEU A 77 1.14 3.07 -5.84
N LYS A 78 1.06 4.37 -6.14
CA LYS A 78 0.82 4.87 -7.49
C LYS A 78 1.70 6.08 -7.78
N THR A 79 2.05 6.25 -9.06
CA THR A 79 2.65 7.49 -9.59
C THR A 79 1.89 7.93 -10.84
N VAL A 80 0.65 8.39 -10.65
CA VAL A 80 -0.31 8.68 -11.72
C VAL A 80 -0.91 10.06 -11.56
N GLU A 81 -1.41 10.66 -12.63
CA GLU A 81 -2.04 11.99 -12.56
C GLU A 81 -3.22 12.04 -11.56
N SER A 82 -4.04 10.99 -11.55
CA SER A 82 -5.18 10.90 -10.62
C SER A 82 -5.48 9.45 -10.20
N LEU A 83 -5.97 9.29 -8.97
CA LEU A 83 -6.45 8.01 -8.48
C LEU A 83 -7.85 7.72 -9.02
N THR A 84 -8.02 6.58 -9.68
CA THR A 84 -9.30 6.12 -10.24
C THR A 84 -10.00 5.12 -9.31
N ASP A 85 -11.25 4.77 -9.66
CA ASP A 85 -12.01 3.75 -8.94
C ASP A 85 -11.41 2.35 -9.09
N VAL A 86 -10.67 2.09 -10.18
CA VAL A 86 -9.96 0.82 -10.38
C VAL A 86 -8.87 0.63 -9.32
N HIS A 87 -8.09 1.68 -9.01
CA HIS A 87 -7.10 1.63 -7.94
C HIS A 87 -7.75 1.39 -6.56
N THR A 88 -8.92 2.00 -6.33
CA THR A 88 -9.69 1.77 -5.11
C THR A 88 -10.16 0.32 -5.01
N ALA A 89 -10.75 -0.22 -6.08
CA ALA A 89 -11.25 -1.58 -6.15
C ALA A 89 -10.15 -2.63 -5.93
N GLN A 90 -8.94 -2.37 -6.44
CA GLN A 90 -7.78 -3.22 -6.22
C GLN A 90 -7.42 -3.32 -4.74
N VAL A 91 -7.31 -2.19 -4.03
CA VAL A 91 -7.03 -2.20 -2.58
C VAL A 91 -8.12 -2.92 -1.80
N LEU A 92 -9.40 -2.63 -2.08
CA LEU A 92 -10.52 -3.31 -1.41
C LEU A 92 -10.51 -4.83 -1.63
N THR A 93 -10.11 -5.28 -2.83
CA THR A 93 -9.93 -6.70 -3.15
C THR A 93 -8.83 -7.32 -2.27
N TYR A 94 -7.71 -6.63 -2.08
CA TYR A 94 -6.62 -7.11 -1.22
C TYR A 94 -7.05 -7.24 0.24
N LEU A 95 -7.77 -6.25 0.75
CA LEU A 95 -8.26 -6.28 2.11
C LEU A 95 -9.23 -7.44 2.34
N LYS A 96 -10.18 -7.64 1.41
CA LYS A 96 -11.17 -8.70 1.50
C LYS A 96 -10.54 -10.10 1.41
N LEU A 97 -9.71 -10.34 0.40
CA LEU A 97 -9.11 -11.66 0.16
C LEU A 97 -8.06 -12.02 1.22
N GLY A 98 -7.29 -11.05 1.69
CA GLY A 98 -6.26 -11.25 2.71
C GLY A 98 -6.74 -11.10 4.15
N ASN A 99 -8.02 -10.77 4.36
CA ASN A 99 -8.60 -10.42 5.66
C ASN A 99 -7.76 -9.36 6.41
N TYR A 100 -7.26 -8.36 5.69
CA TYR A 100 -6.49 -7.27 6.26
C TYR A 100 -7.41 -6.12 6.69
N PRO A 101 -7.22 -5.54 7.88
CA PRO A 101 -8.13 -4.52 8.41
C PRO A 101 -8.02 -3.16 7.71
N ILE A 102 -6.85 -2.80 7.17
CA ILE A 102 -6.60 -1.45 6.62
C ILE A 102 -5.80 -1.51 5.32
N GLY A 103 -6.21 -0.66 4.38
CA GLY A 103 -5.47 -0.36 3.15
C GLY A 103 -5.11 1.11 3.05
N LEU A 104 -3.91 1.40 2.57
CA LEU A 104 -3.43 2.73 2.21
C LEU A 104 -3.10 2.76 0.73
N LEU A 105 -3.81 3.59 -0.03
CA LEU A 105 -3.50 3.89 -1.43
C LEU A 105 -2.76 5.23 -1.46
N ILE A 106 -1.52 5.23 -1.94
CA ILE A 106 -0.64 6.39 -1.87
C ILE A 106 -0.17 6.77 -3.27
N ASN A 107 -0.60 7.93 -3.75
CA ASN A 107 -0.14 8.52 -5.00
C ASN A 107 1.01 9.51 -4.75
N PHE A 108 2.21 9.15 -5.18
CA PHE A 108 3.41 10.00 -5.07
C PHE A 108 3.47 11.09 -6.14
N HIS A 109 2.64 11.02 -7.20
CA HIS A 109 2.54 12.09 -8.21
C HIS A 109 1.60 13.21 -7.72
N THR A 110 1.98 13.87 -6.64
CA THR A 110 1.23 15.01 -6.07
C THR A 110 2.17 16.09 -5.54
N LYS A 111 1.69 17.34 -5.47
CA LYS A 111 2.44 18.44 -4.85
C LYS A 111 2.62 18.25 -3.34
N LEU A 112 1.59 17.74 -2.67
CA LEU A 112 1.60 17.39 -1.25
C LEU A 112 1.09 15.96 -1.12
N LEU A 113 1.89 15.06 -0.54
CA LEU A 113 1.55 13.64 -0.48
C LEU A 113 0.19 13.36 0.18
N LYS A 114 -0.20 14.18 1.16
CA LYS A 114 -1.50 14.07 1.84
C LYS A 114 -2.70 14.11 0.87
N ASN A 115 -2.56 14.80 -0.27
CA ASN A 115 -3.62 14.91 -1.29
C ASN A 115 -3.71 13.64 -2.15
N GLY A 116 -2.64 12.85 -2.20
CA GLY A 116 -2.58 11.58 -2.92
C GLY A 116 -2.90 10.37 -2.05
N LEU A 117 -3.27 10.56 -0.78
CA LEU A 117 -3.47 9.49 0.18
C LEU A 117 -4.96 9.17 0.38
N LYS A 118 -5.32 7.91 0.20
CA LYS A 118 -6.63 7.37 0.60
C LYS A 118 -6.45 6.22 1.59
N ARG A 119 -7.25 6.23 2.65
CA ARG A 119 -7.29 5.16 3.66
C ARG A 119 -8.62 4.43 3.57
N TYR A 120 -8.55 3.10 3.57
CA TYR A 120 -9.70 2.22 3.55
C TYR A 120 -9.70 1.33 4.79
N ILE A 121 -10.88 1.07 5.34
CA ILE A 121 -11.09 0.19 6.48
C ILE A 121 -11.92 -0.99 6.00
N ASN A 122 -11.44 -2.20 6.26
CA ASN A 122 -12.19 -3.41 6.05
C ASN A 122 -12.88 -3.77 7.36
N THR A 123 -14.21 -3.68 7.36
CA THR A 123 -15.03 -4.15 8.47
C THR A 123 -15.51 -5.54 8.10
N PRO A 124 -14.89 -6.62 8.63
CA PRO A 124 -15.43 -7.95 8.41
C PRO A 124 -16.87 -7.99 8.97
N LEU A 125 -17.76 -8.62 8.19
CA LEU A 125 -19.12 -8.95 8.64
C LEU A 125 -19.08 -10.02 9.74
#